data_AF-A0A2J8GJ96-F1
#
_entry.id   AF-A0A2J8GJ96-F1
#
_cell.length_a   1.000
_cell.length_b   1.000
_cell.length_c   1.000
_cell.angle_alpha   90.00
_cell.angle_beta   90.00
_cell.angle_gamma   90.00
#
_symmetry.space_group_name_H-M   'P 1'
#
loop_
_entity.id
_entity.type
_entity.pdbx_description
1 polymer ?
#
loop_
_entity_poly.entity_id
_entity_poly.type
_entity_poly.pdbx_seq_one_letter_code
_entity_poly.pdbx_strand_id
1 'polypeptide(L)'
;MEVVLGQVSVDTFKILVWIGASIIGGLFVFGRRVSSGWEIASRMVSVLLAATISFVGLNMAIVFYILAHLADPRWSVGKDPMVDIPELSAGSFFEPVTNTLNDVLNKVSGSLNDAISIKNAFLIIPDFVVPAGQALWLLLALMIAARLISWKIGKMRAQEIERNTRDLADIRSQLGLSPFKEKMLL
;
A
#
# COMPACT_ATOMS: atom_id res chain seq x y z
N MET A 1 -8.31 -20.41 -10.60
CA MET A 1 -7.69 -19.10 -10.28
C MET A 1 -6.35 -19.27 -9.55
N GLU A 2 -6.09 -20.40 -8.86
CA GLU A 2 -4.79 -20.72 -8.22
C GLU A 2 -3.60 -20.88 -9.18
N VAL A 3 -3.83 -21.36 -10.41
CA VAL A 3 -2.75 -21.65 -11.38
C VAL A 3 -2.02 -20.37 -11.88
N VAL A 4 -2.65 -19.19 -11.80
CA VAL A 4 -2.04 -17.94 -12.29
C VAL A 4 -1.12 -17.30 -11.24
N LEU A 5 -1.34 -17.54 -9.95
CA LEU A 5 -0.52 -16.95 -8.87
C LEU A 5 0.77 -17.74 -8.57
N GLY A 6 0.82 -19.02 -8.97
CA GLY A 6 1.98 -19.90 -8.76
C GLY A 6 3.23 -19.51 -9.57
N GLN A 7 3.09 -18.66 -10.60
CA GLN A 7 4.21 -18.18 -11.42
C GLN A 7 4.55 -16.70 -11.19
N VAL A 8 3.91 -16.05 -10.21
CA VAL A 8 4.12 -14.63 -9.93
C VAL A 8 5.41 -14.45 -9.13
N SER A 9 6.40 -13.80 -9.74
CA SER A 9 7.68 -13.49 -9.10
C SER A 9 7.54 -12.40 -8.03
N VAL A 10 8.51 -12.31 -7.13
CA VAL A 10 8.62 -11.23 -6.13
C VAL A 10 8.58 -9.85 -6.80
N ASP A 11 9.25 -9.69 -7.94
CA ASP A 11 9.26 -8.43 -8.68
C ASP A 11 7.89 -8.07 -9.25
N THR A 12 7.11 -9.08 -9.65
CA THR A 12 5.74 -8.87 -10.11
C THR A 12 4.87 -8.33 -8.97
N PHE A 13 5.03 -8.84 -7.74
CA PHE A 13 4.34 -8.28 -6.58
C PHE A 13 4.72 -6.82 -6.33
N LYS A 14 6.02 -6.48 -6.41
CA LYS A 14 6.48 -5.08 -6.26
C LYS A 14 5.84 -4.16 -7.30
N ILE A 15 5.75 -4.59 -8.55
CA ILE A 15 5.09 -3.83 -9.63
C ILE A 15 3.59 -3.66 -9.34
N LEU A 16 2.90 -4.73 -8.92
CA LEU A 16 1.47 -4.68 -8.61
C LEU A 16 1.14 -3.71 -7.47
N VAL A 17 2.00 -3.61 -6.45
CA VAL A 17 1.87 -2.60 -5.39
C VAL A 17 1.87 -1.19 -5.98
N TRP A 18 2.85 -0.88 -6.84
CA TRP A 18 2.94 0.43 -7.48
C TRP A 18 1.74 0.72 -8.37
N ILE A 19 1.35 -0.23 -9.22
CA ILE A 19 0.18 -0.08 -10.10
C ILE A 19 -1.08 0.15 -9.27
N GLY A 20 -1.34 -0.67 -8.26
CA GLY A 20 -2.52 -0.56 -7.41
C GLY A 20 -2.58 0.78 -6.68
N ALA A 21 -1.45 1.21 -6.09
CA ALA A 21 -1.36 2.51 -5.43
C ALA A 21 -1.60 3.68 -6.40
N SER A 22 -1.03 3.63 -7.60
CA SER A 22 -1.22 4.66 -8.63
C SER A 22 -2.66 4.74 -9.13
N ILE A 23 -3.32 3.60 -9.33
CA ILE A 23 -4.73 3.56 -9.75
C ILE A 23 -5.59 4.20 -8.66
N ILE A 24 -5.44 3.78 -7.40
CA ILE A 24 -6.25 4.30 -6.30
C ILE A 24 -6.00 5.80 -6.09
N GLY A 25 -4.75 6.26 -6.13
CA GLY A 25 -4.43 7.68 -6.10
C GLY A 25 -5.06 8.44 -7.27
N GLY A 26 -4.97 7.89 -8.49
CA GLY A 26 -5.53 8.46 -9.71
C GLY A 26 -7.05 8.68 -9.65
N LEU A 27 -7.78 7.80 -8.95
CA LEU A 27 -9.23 7.98 -8.76
C LEU A 27 -9.58 9.30 -8.05
N PHE A 28 -8.70 9.82 -7.20
CA PHE A 28 -8.90 11.08 -6.48
C PHE A 28 -8.58 12.33 -7.33
N VAL A 29 -8.07 12.15 -8.56
CA VAL A 29 -7.87 13.24 -9.52
C VAL A 29 -9.21 13.67 -10.14
N PHE A 30 -10.13 12.73 -10.33
CA PHE A 30 -11.40 12.95 -11.02
C PHE A 30 -12.42 13.63 -10.08
N GLY A 31 -12.53 14.96 -10.17
CA GLY A 31 -13.47 15.75 -9.37
C GLY A 31 -13.68 17.18 -9.87
N ARG A 32 -14.58 17.92 -9.18
CA ARG A 32 -15.08 19.30 -9.42
C ARG A 32 -14.07 20.24 -10.11
N ARG A 33 -14.48 21.19 -10.96
CA ARG A 33 -13.52 22.22 -11.43
C ARG A 33 -12.91 22.97 -10.24
N VAL A 34 -11.59 22.96 -10.13
CA VAL A 34 -10.84 23.77 -9.15
C VAL A 34 -10.36 25.04 -9.81
N SER A 35 -10.68 26.18 -9.21
CA SER A 35 -10.33 27.51 -9.73
C SER A 35 -9.20 28.16 -8.94
N SER A 36 -8.91 27.69 -7.73
CA SER A 36 -7.91 28.27 -6.82
C SER A 36 -6.71 27.35 -6.62
N GLY A 37 -5.50 27.94 -6.54
CA GLY A 37 -4.25 27.22 -6.31
C GLY A 37 -4.23 26.37 -5.03
N TRP A 38 -4.88 26.84 -3.96
CA TRP A 38 -5.00 26.06 -2.72
C TRP A 38 -5.89 24.83 -2.84
N GLU A 39 -6.92 24.89 -3.69
CA GLU A 39 -7.79 23.74 -3.93
C GLU A 39 -7.09 22.70 -4.82
N ILE A 40 -6.23 23.13 -5.76
CA ILE A 40 -5.34 22.24 -6.51
C ILE A 40 -4.36 21.56 -5.55
N ALA A 41 -3.72 22.31 -4.66
CA ALA A 41 -2.82 21.74 -3.65
C ALA A 41 -3.53 20.73 -2.74
N SER A 42 -4.73 21.06 -2.26
CA SER A 42 -5.54 20.14 -1.46
C SER A 42 -5.82 18.83 -2.19
N ARG A 43 -6.11 18.88 -3.50
CA ARG A 43 -6.34 17.68 -4.31
C ARG A 43 -5.10 16.83 -4.47
N MET A 44 -3.97 17.47 -4.78
CA MET A 44 -2.70 16.76 -4.92
C MET A 44 -2.36 16.05 -3.61
N VAL A 45 -2.59 16.70 -2.47
CA VAL A 45 -2.41 16.05 -1.16
C VAL A 45 -3.40 14.90 -0.96
N SER A 46 -4.67 15.03 -1.34
CA SER A 46 -5.63 13.91 -1.28
C SER A 46 -5.23 12.72 -2.16
N VAL A 47 -4.76 12.97 -3.38
CA VAL A 47 -4.24 11.96 -4.31
C VAL A 47 -3.04 11.24 -3.69
N LEU A 48 -2.07 12.00 -3.18
CA LEU A 48 -0.88 11.46 -2.54
C LEU A 48 -1.23 10.66 -1.27
N LEU A 49 -2.16 11.14 -0.44
CA LEU A 49 -2.64 10.42 0.73
C LEU A 49 -3.27 9.08 0.33
N ALA A 50 -4.21 9.08 -0.63
CA ALA A 50 -4.88 7.87 -1.09
C ALA A 50 -3.89 6.87 -1.68
N ALA A 51 -2.97 7.32 -2.53
CA ALA A 51 -1.91 6.49 -3.08
C ALA A 51 -1.01 5.90 -1.98
N THR A 52 -0.57 6.72 -1.03
CA THR A 52 0.34 6.32 0.05
C THR A 52 -0.32 5.31 1.01
N ILE A 53 -1.58 5.54 1.41
CA ILE A 53 -2.33 4.61 2.26
C ILE A 53 -2.49 3.27 1.55
N SER A 54 -2.84 3.30 0.27
CA SER A 54 -3.00 2.10 -0.54
C SER A 54 -1.69 1.36 -0.73
N PHE A 55 -0.60 2.08 -0.97
CA PHE A 55 0.75 1.51 -1.06
C PHE A 55 1.12 0.76 0.22
N VAL A 56 0.91 1.37 1.40
CA VAL A 56 1.15 0.72 2.69
C VAL A 56 0.28 -0.53 2.84
N GLY A 57 -1.02 -0.41 2.55
CA GLY A 57 -1.96 -1.53 2.65
C GLY A 57 -1.61 -2.70 1.73
N LEU A 58 -1.24 -2.44 0.49
CA LEU A 58 -0.86 -3.46 -0.49
C LEU A 58 0.45 -4.16 -0.12
N ASN A 59 1.47 -3.42 0.35
CA ASN A 59 2.69 -4.02 0.89
C ASN A 59 2.37 -4.95 2.06
N MET A 60 1.54 -4.51 3.01
CA MET A 60 1.15 -5.34 4.16
C MET A 60 0.34 -6.57 3.74
N ALA A 61 -0.55 -6.44 2.76
CA ALA A 61 -1.29 -7.58 2.21
C ALA A 61 -0.35 -8.64 1.63
N ILE A 62 0.73 -8.22 0.96
CA ILE A 62 1.75 -9.14 0.45
C ILE A 62 2.54 -9.79 1.58
N VAL A 63 2.90 -9.04 2.63
CA VAL A 63 3.55 -9.62 3.82
C VAL A 63 2.67 -10.71 4.44
N PHE A 64 1.37 -10.45 4.63
CA PHE A 64 0.43 -11.48 5.09
C PHE A 64 0.31 -12.66 4.13
N TYR A 65 0.36 -12.40 2.82
CA TYR A 65 0.37 -13.46 1.82
C TYR A 65 1.61 -14.36 1.92
N ILE A 66 2.79 -13.77 2.09
CA ILE A 66 4.05 -14.50 2.31
C ILE A 66 3.96 -15.35 3.58
N LEU A 67 3.48 -14.76 4.68
CA LEU A 67 3.31 -15.46 5.96
C LEU A 67 2.29 -16.62 5.88
N ALA A 68 1.28 -16.50 5.04
CA ALA A 68 0.33 -17.58 4.78
C ALA A 68 0.91 -18.69 3.88
N HIS A 69 1.98 -18.42 3.13
CA HIS A 69 2.57 -19.34 2.15
C HIS A 69 4.08 -19.51 2.34
N LEU A 70 4.55 -19.70 3.59
CA LEU A 70 5.98 -19.69 3.92
C LEU A 70 6.81 -20.78 3.21
N ALA A 71 6.23 -21.95 2.96
CA ALA A 71 6.91 -23.08 2.30
C ALA A 71 6.87 -22.99 0.77
N ASP A 72 6.39 -21.88 0.20
CA ASP A 72 6.26 -21.77 -1.25
C ASP A 72 7.63 -21.62 -1.92
N PRO A 73 7.96 -22.49 -2.90
CA PRO A 73 9.24 -22.44 -3.62
C PRO A 73 9.55 -21.10 -4.28
N ARG A 74 8.52 -20.28 -4.60
CA ARG A 74 8.70 -18.99 -5.29
C ARG A 74 9.55 -17.99 -4.50
N TRP A 75 9.63 -18.15 -3.19
CA TRP A 75 10.47 -17.31 -2.32
C TRP A 75 11.96 -17.65 -2.44
N SER A 76 12.29 -18.82 -2.97
CA SER A 76 13.67 -19.32 -3.11
C SER A 76 14.30 -19.01 -4.47
N VAL A 77 13.55 -18.42 -5.42
CA VAL A 77 14.04 -18.09 -6.77
C VAL A 77 15.18 -17.07 -6.67
N GLY A 78 16.37 -17.45 -7.14
CA GLY A 78 17.57 -16.60 -7.10
C GLY A 78 18.26 -16.52 -5.72
N LYS A 79 17.83 -17.32 -4.74
CA LYS A 79 18.47 -17.47 -3.42
C LYS A 79 19.07 -18.87 -3.27
N ASP A 80 19.18 -19.35 -2.02
CA ASP A 80 19.75 -20.66 -1.72
C ASP A 80 19.03 -21.74 -2.55
N PRO A 81 19.77 -22.52 -3.36
CA PRO A 81 19.17 -23.56 -4.17
C PRO A 81 18.56 -24.63 -3.27
N MET A 82 17.43 -25.19 -3.71
CA MET A 82 16.86 -26.36 -3.06
C MET A 82 17.86 -27.52 -3.13
N VAL A 83 17.89 -28.31 -2.06
CA VAL A 83 18.67 -29.53 -1.99
C VAL A 83 17.99 -30.58 -2.87
N ASP A 84 18.69 -30.98 -3.92
CA ASP A 84 18.34 -32.13 -4.74
C ASP A 84 19.23 -33.30 -4.30
N ILE A 85 18.61 -34.44 -3.98
CA ILE A 85 19.36 -35.64 -3.55
C ILE A 85 19.35 -36.65 -4.69
N PRO A 86 20.52 -37.14 -5.13
CA PRO A 86 20.58 -38.17 -6.17
C PRO A 86 19.90 -39.46 -5.67
N GLU A 87 19.07 -40.06 -6.52
CA GLU A 87 18.45 -41.35 -6.22
C GLU A 87 19.52 -42.45 -6.10
N LEU A 88 19.43 -43.24 -5.02
CA LEU A 88 20.28 -44.40 -4.84
C LEU A 88 19.71 -45.57 -5.65
N SER A 89 20.55 -46.21 -6.44
CA SER A 89 20.23 -47.48 -7.11
C SER A 89 21.25 -48.55 -6.73
N ALA A 90 20.77 -49.77 -6.51
CA ALA A 90 21.60 -50.95 -6.32
C ALA A 90 20.98 -52.14 -7.07
N GLY A 91 21.74 -53.23 -7.21
CA GLY A 91 21.23 -54.46 -7.83
C GLY A 91 19.99 -55.01 -7.10
N SER A 92 19.18 -55.81 -7.79
CA SER A 92 17.85 -56.29 -7.34
C SER A 92 17.80 -56.87 -5.91
N PHE A 93 18.90 -57.46 -5.43
CA PHE A 93 19.00 -57.97 -4.07
C PHE A 93 18.90 -56.89 -2.98
N PHE A 94 19.37 -55.67 -3.26
CA PHE A 94 19.39 -54.55 -2.32
C PHE A 94 18.26 -53.55 -2.56
N GLU A 95 17.38 -53.81 -3.53
CA GLU A 95 16.29 -52.91 -3.93
C GLU A 95 15.38 -52.47 -2.76
N PRO A 96 14.94 -53.36 -1.85
CA PRO A 96 14.11 -52.94 -0.71
C PRO A 96 14.85 -51.99 0.25
N VAL A 97 16.15 -52.19 0.40
CA VAL A 97 17.02 -51.35 1.25
C VAL A 97 17.24 -49.99 0.58
N THR A 98 17.55 -49.96 -0.72
CA THR A 98 17.71 -48.70 -1.45
C THR A 98 16.43 -47.89 -1.52
N ASN A 99 15.27 -48.54 -1.69
CA ASN A 99 13.97 -47.87 -1.66
C ASN A 99 13.69 -47.22 -0.30
N THR A 100 13.95 -47.95 0.79
CA THR A 100 13.80 -47.41 2.15
C THR A 100 14.74 -46.22 2.39
N LEU A 101 15.99 -46.30 1.91
CA LEU A 101 16.93 -45.18 2.01
C LEU A 101 16.48 -43.98 1.18
N ASN A 102 16.00 -44.19 -0.05
CA ASN A 102 15.47 -43.13 -0.90
C ASN A 102 14.26 -42.45 -0.23
N ASP A 103 13.36 -43.19 0.41
CA ASP A 103 12.24 -42.61 1.17
C ASP A 103 12.71 -41.74 2.34
N VAL A 104 13.73 -42.19 3.08
CA VAL A 104 14.32 -41.40 4.18
C VAL A 104 15.00 -40.15 3.63
N LEU A 105 15.80 -40.28 2.56
CA LEU A 105 16.48 -39.16 1.91
C LEU A 105 15.47 -38.14 1.35
N ASN A 106 14.38 -38.59 0.73
CA ASN A 106 13.31 -37.74 0.23
C ASN A 106 12.61 -36.99 1.36
N LYS A 107 12.39 -37.63 2.52
CA LYS A 107 11.84 -36.95 3.70
C LYS A 107 12.80 -35.91 4.28
N VAL A 108 14.10 -36.22 4.34
CA VAL A 108 15.11 -35.30 4.86
C VAL A 108 15.31 -34.11 3.92
N SER A 109 15.43 -34.33 2.61
CA SER A 109 15.49 -33.25 1.61
C SER A 109 14.23 -32.40 1.61
N GLY A 110 13.04 -33.01 1.68
CA GLY A 110 11.78 -32.28 1.82
C GLY A 110 11.80 -31.33 3.02
N SER A 111 12.19 -31.82 4.20
CA SER A 111 12.30 -31.00 5.42
C SER A 111 13.34 -29.87 5.30
N LEU A 112 14.50 -30.15 4.69
CA LEU A 112 15.52 -29.13 4.44
C LEU A 112 15.03 -28.07 3.45
N ASN A 113 14.32 -28.47 2.41
CA ASN A 113 13.77 -27.57 1.40
C ASN A 113 12.64 -26.70 1.96
N ASP A 114 11.82 -27.23 2.87
CA ASP A 114 10.84 -26.44 3.62
C ASP A 114 11.53 -25.39 4.49
N ALA A 115 12.57 -25.78 5.23
CA ALA A 115 13.34 -24.86 6.07
C ALA A 115 14.03 -23.76 5.26
N ILE A 116 14.61 -24.09 4.10
CA ILE A 116 15.20 -23.13 3.15
C ILE A 116 14.13 -22.17 2.64
N SER A 117 12.95 -22.68 2.26
CA SER A 117 11.85 -21.86 1.74
C SER A 117 11.33 -20.88 2.80
N ILE A 118 11.15 -21.34 4.04
CA ILE A 118 10.77 -20.50 5.17
C ILE A 118 11.82 -19.38 5.40
N LYS A 119 13.10 -19.74 5.47
CA LYS A 119 14.20 -18.76 5.60
C LYS A 119 14.14 -17.73 4.48
N ASN A 120 14.02 -18.18 3.24
CA ASN A 120 14.00 -17.31 2.07
C ASN A 120 12.78 -16.38 2.06
N ALA A 121 11.61 -16.87 2.48
CA ALA A 121 10.40 -16.08 2.68
C ALA A 121 10.63 -14.95 3.70
N PHE A 122 11.22 -15.25 4.87
CA PHE A 122 11.55 -14.24 5.87
C PHE A 122 12.56 -13.20 5.36
N LEU A 123 13.51 -13.61 4.53
CA LEU A 123 14.47 -12.69 3.90
C LEU A 123 13.84 -11.82 2.81
N ILE A 124 12.62 -12.10 2.36
CA ILE A 124 11.88 -11.27 1.38
C ILE A 124 10.95 -10.27 2.07
N ILE A 125 10.43 -10.59 3.26
CA ILE A 125 9.54 -9.69 4.01
C ILE A 125 10.07 -8.24 4.12
N PRO A 126 11.37 -7.98 4.40
CA PRO A 126 11.90 -6.63 4.47
C PRO A 126 11.70 -5.80 3.20
N ASP A 127 11.67 -6.44 2.02
CA ASP A 127 11.45 -5.76 0.73
C ASP A 127 10.07 -5.08 0.64
N PHE A 128 9.11 -5.48 1.48
CA PHE A 128 7.78 -4.90 1.55
C PHE A 128 7.55 -4.08 2.83
N VAL A 129 8.11 -4.54 3.95
CA VAL A 129 7.97 -3.85 5.25
C VAL A 129 8.75 -2.53 5.28
N VAL A 130 9.97 -2.48 4.75
CA VAL A 130 10.79 -1.26 4.77
C VAL A 130 10.15 -0.15 3.93
N PRO A 131 9.74 -0.38 2.67
CA PRO A 131 9.02 0.64 1.90
C PRO A 131 7.71 1.07 2.55
N ALA A 132 6.94 0.14 3.13
CA ALA A 132 5.72 0.49 3.87
C ALA A 132 6.02 1.39 5.07
N GLY A 133 7.07 1.09 5.84
CA GLY A 133 7.53 1.93 6.95
C GLY A 133 7.95 3.33 6.50
N GLN A 134 8.69 3.43 5.38
CA GLN A 134 9.06 4.73 4.79
C GLN A 134 7.81 5.51 4.32
N ALA A 135 6.84 4.83 3.71
CA ALA A 135 5.60 5.44 3.29
C ALA A 135 4.75 5.96 4.46
N LEU A 136 4.83 5.36 5.66
CA LEU A 136 4.18 5.89 6.86
C LEU A 136 4.76 7.24 7.31
N TRP A 137 6.08 7.44 7.17
CA TRP A 137 6.70 8.75 7.42
C TRP A 137 6.19 9.80 6.43
N LEU A 138 6.09 9.43 5.15
CA LEU A 138 5.51 10.30 4.13
C LEU A 138 4.03 10.61 4.44
N LEU A 139 3.27 9.62 4.90
CA LEU A 139 1.87 9.79 5.28
C LEU A 139 1.70 10.82 6.40
N LEU A 140 2.56 10.79 7.42
CA LEU A 140 2.56 11.78 8.49
C LEU A 140 2.79 13.20 7.96
N ALA A 141 3.78 13.38 7.08
CA ALA A 141 4.07 14.67 6.46
C ALA A 141 2.88 15.16 5.61
N LEU A 142 2.25 14.26 4.85
CA LEU A 142 1.07 14.57 4.04
C LEU A 142 -0.15 14.96 4.89
N MET A 143 -0.37 14.31 6.04
CA MET A 143 -1.44 14.69 6.96
C MET A 143 -1.26 16.10 7.53
N ILE A 144 -0.02 16.48 7.87
CA ILE A 144 0.30 17.83 8.32
C ILE A 144 0.04 18.83 7.19
N ALA A 145 0.48 18.54 5.96
CA ALA A 145 0.24 19.38 4.80
C ALA A 145 -1.27 19.56 4.53
N ALA A 146 -2.05 18.48 4.58
CA ALA A 146 -3.50 18.52 4.42
C ALA A 146 -4.16 19.44 5.45
N ARG A 147 -3.72 19.38 6.71
CA ARG A 147 -4.24 20.22 7.79
C ARG A 147 -3.94 21.70 7.55
N LEU A 148 -2.70 22.03 7.15
CA LEU A 148 -2.28 23.40 6.86
C LEU A 148 -3.04 24.00 5.68
N ILE A 149 -3.21 23.24 4.59
CA ILE A 149 -3.97 23.66 3.41
C ILE A 149 -5.43 23.89 3.78
N SER A 150 -6.04 22.96 4.52
CA SER A 150 -7.43 23.09 4.97
C SER A 150 -7.65 24.34 5.82
N TRP A 151 -6.70 24.65 6.71
CA TRP A 151 -6.73 25.88 7.51
C TRP A 151 -6.66 27.14 6.63
N LYS A 152 -5.78 27.17 5.62
CA LYS A 152 -5.67 28.30 4.68
C LYS A 152 -6.95 28.50 3.87
N ILE A 153 -7.53 27.43 3.33
CA ILE A 153 -8.80 27.49 2.59
C ILE A 153 -9.92 28.00 3.51
N GLY A 154 -10.00 27.50 4.74
CA GLY A 154 -10.97 27.97 5.73
C GLY A 154 -10.85 29.47 6.01
N LYS A 155 -9.62 29.96 6.18
CA LYS A 155 -9.36 31.39 6.39
C LYS A 155 -9.78 32.24 5.19
N MET A 156 -9.47 31.81 3.97
CA MET A 156 -9.86 32.54 2.76
C MET A 156 -11.39 32.61 2.61
N ARG A 157 -12.08 31.50 2.84
CA ARG A 157 -13.56 31.46 2.78
C ARG A 157 -14.19 32.34 3.85
N ALA A 158 -13.64 32.36 5.07
CA ALA A 158 -14.12 33.25 6.12
C ALA A 158 -13.97 34.73 5.75
N GLN A 159 -12.83 35.12 5.16
CA GLN A 159 -12.61 36.50 4.69
C GLN A 159 -13.54 36.87 3.53
N GLU A 160 -13.82 35.94 2.62
CA GLU A 160 -14.76 36.15 1.52
C GLU A 160 -16.20 36.32 2.03
N ILE A 161 -16.62 35.51 3.01
CA ILE A 161 -17.92 35.66 3.67
C ILE A 161 -18.02 37.01 4.38
N GLU A 162 -16.99 37.42 5.12
CA GLU A 162 -16.97 38.70 5.83
C GLU A 162 -17.10 39.89 4.85
N ARG A 163 -16.38 39.84 3.73
CA ARG A 163 -16.46 40.86 2.68
C ARG A 163 -17.85 40.90 2.04
N ASN A 164 -18.38 39.76 1.64
CA ASN A 164 -19.72 39.68 1.04
C ASN A 164 -20.80 40.16 2.00
N THR A 165 -20.65 39.88 3.30
CA THR A 165 -21.58 40.35 4.34
C THR A 165 -21.54 41.87 4.49
N ARG A 166 -20.35 42.47 4.44
CA ARG A 166 -20.19 43.94 4.45
C ARG A 166 -20.77 44.59 3.21
N ASP A 167 -20.48 44.06 2.03
CA ASP A 167 -21.00 44.59 0.76
C ASP A 167 -22.54 44.53 0.73
N LEU A 168 -23.13 43.43 1.22
CA LEU A 168 -24.59 43.31 1.36
C LEU A 168 -25.16 44.30 2.38
N ALA A 169 -24.48 44.56 3.50
CA ALA A 169 -24.93 45.53 4.48
C ALA A 169 -24.90 46.96 3.92
N ASP A 170 -23.86 47.30 3.15
CA ASP A 170 -23.75 48.60 2.48
C ASP A 170 -24.86 48.81 1.45
N ILE A 171 -25.08 47.86 0.54
CA ILE A 171 -26.18 47.91 -0.44
C ILE A 171 -27.53 48.07 0.25
N ARG A 172 -27.75 47.36 1.36
CA ARG A 172 -28.99 47.43 2.13
C ARG A 172 -29.19 48.82 2.74
N SER A 173 -28.12 49.44 3.23
CA SER A 173 -28.15 50.81 3.75
C SER A 173 -28.49 51.84 2.66
N GLN A 174 -27.94 51.68 1.45
CA GLN A 174 -28.24 52.55 0.30
C GLN A 174 -29.71 52.45 -0.15
N LEU A 175 -30.33 51.28 0.06
CA LEU A 175 -31.74 51.04 -0.23
C LEU A 175 -32.69 51.45 0.91
N GLY A 176 -32.18 52.07 1.99
CA GLY A 176 -33.00 52.49 3.14
C GLY A 176 -33.58 51.33 3.96
N LEU A 177 -33.02 50.12 3.82
CA LEU A 177 -33.44 48.93 4.53
C LEU A 177 -32.70 48.79 5.87
N SER A 178 -33.37 48.24 6.89
CA SER A 178 -32.78 48.01 8.22
C SER A 178 -31.57 47.06 8.16
N PRO A 179 -30.57 47.19 9.06
CA PRO A 179 -29.41 46.31 9.07
C PRO A 179 -29.77 44.84 9.35
N PHE A 180 -28.86 43.92 9.01
CA PHE A 180 -29.02 42.51 9.36
C PHE A 180 -29.20 42.38 10.88
N LYS A 181 -30.29 41.73 11.30
CA LYS A 181 -30.53 41.42 12.70
C LYS A 181 -29.49 40.38 13.11
N GLU A 182 -28.49 40.78 13.89
CA GLU A 182 -27.59 39.85 14.56
C GLU A 182 -28.45 38.92 15.41
N LYS A 183 -28.69 37.70 14.92
CA LYS A 183 -29.04 36.62 15.84
C LYS A 183 -27.77 36.37 16.64
N MET A 184 -27.67 36.96 17.82
CA MET A 184 -26.78 36.50 18.87
C MET A 184 -27.07 35.01 19.07
N LEU A 185 -26.22 34.17 18.49
CA LEU A 185 -26.11 32.77 18.89
C LEU A 185 -25.34 32.80 20.22
N LEU A 186 -26.11 32.83 21.30
CA LEU A 186 -25.68 32.35 22.62
C LEU A 186 -25.37 30.85 22.54
#